data_AF-A0A965BAW6-F1
#
_entry.id   AF-A0A965BAW6-F1
#
_cell.length_a   1.000
_cell.length_b   1.000
_cell.length_c   1.000
_cell.angle_alpha   90.00
_cell.angle_beta   90.00
_cell.angle_gamma   90.00
#
_symmetry.space_group_name_H-M   'P 1'
#
loop_
_entity.id
_entity.type
_entity.pdbx_description
1 polymer ?
#
loop_
_entity_poly.entity_id
_entity_poly.type
_entity_poly.pdbx_seq_one_letter_code
_entity_poly.pdbx_strand_id
1 'polypeptide(L)'
;WWAAAIGGEVVALSGGGFTLVAREGWPALGFQRVDHPTPGKNRMHVDLMTADLDAEVARLVGLGAVETARHSVEGGLRWAVMADPDGNAFCVAATRD
;
A
#
# COMPACT_ATOMS: atom_id res chain seq x y z
N TRP A 1 -7.00 1.62 -7.56
CA TRP A 1 -5.78 0.85 -7.31
C TRP A 1 -5.87 0.05 -6.00
N TRP A 2 -5.96 0.69 -4.83
CA TRP A 2 -5.95 0.03 -3.51
C TRP A 2 -6.97 -1.11 -3.34
N ALA A 3 -8.20 -0.98 -3.85
CA ALA A 3 -9.18 -2.07 -3.83
C ALA A 3 -8.64 -3.36 -4.48
N ALA A 4 -8.04 -3.26 -5.67
CA ALA A 4 -7.39 -4.40 -6.33
C ALA A 4 -6.10 -4.84 -5.61
N ALA A 5 -5.36 -3.90 -5.03
CA ALA A 5 -4.13 -4.20 -4.30
C ALA A 5 -4.40 -5.09 -3.08
N ILE A 6 -5.39 -4.78 -2.25
CA ILE A 6 -5.65 -5.55 -1.02
C ILE A 6 -6.74 -6.62 -1.17
N GLY A 7 -7.36 -6.74 -2.35
CA GLY A 7 -8.54 -7.58 -2.55
C GLY A 7 -9.75 -7.07 -1.77
N GLY A 8 -9.93 -5.75 -1.73
CA GLY A 8 -11.05 -5.07 -1.10
C GLY A 8 -11.96 -4.37 -2.12
N GLU A 9 -12.89 -3.57 -1.61
CA GLU A 9 -13.89 -2.84 -2.40
C GLU A 9 -13.91 -1.36 -2.04
N VAL A 10 -14.34 -0.52 -3.00
CA VAL A 10 -14.65 0.89 -2.73
C VAL A 10 -16.05 0.95 -2.12
N VAL A 11 -16.14 1.33 -0.84
CA VAL A 11 -17.40 1.27 -0.07
C VAL A 11 -18.03 2.63 0.19
N ALA A 12 -17.30 3.72 -0.03
CA ALA A 12 -17.86 5.07 0.04
C ALA A 12 -17.15 6.03 -0.92
N LEU A 13 -17.94 6.90 -1.54
CA LEU A 13 -17.50 8.02 -2.37
C LEU A 13 -18.24 9.28 -1.92
N SER A 14 -17.53 10.26 -1.38
CA SER A 14 -18.12 11.56 -1.03
C SER A 14 -17.80 12.56 -2.15
N GLY A 15 -18.73 12.73 -3.10
CA GLY A 15 -18.71 13.82 -4.10
C GLY A 15 -17.40 14.00 -4.89
N GLY A 16 -16.54 12.97 -4.97
CA GLY A 16 -15.22 13.02 -5.60
C GLY A 16 -14.07 13.55 -4.74
N GLY A 17 -14.31 13.91 -3.47
CA GLY A 17 -13.29 14.42 -2.54
C GLY A 17 -12.70 13.35 -1.62
N PHE A 18 -13.44 12.29 -1.32
CA PHE A 18 -13.00 11.22 -0.41
C PHE A 18 -13.47 9.85 -0.88
N THR A 19 -12.58 8.86 -0.80
CA THR A 19 -12.84 7.45 -1.13
C THR A 19 -12.44 6.57 0.04
N LEU A 20 -13.29 5.59 0.38
CA LEU A 20 -12.96 4.57 1.38
C LEU A 20 -12.85 3.20 0.70
N VAL A 21 -11.75 2.50 0.97
CA VAL A 21 -11.52 1.11 0.54
C VAL A 21 -11.59 0.21 1.77
N ALA A 22 -12.37 -0.86 1.70
CA ALA A 22 -12.52 -1.81 2.81
C ALA A 22 -12.36 -3.26 2.34
N ARG A 23 -11.86 -4.10 3.25
CA ARG A 23 -11.83 -5.55 3.14
C ARG A 23 -12.24 -6.12 4.48
N GLU A 24 -13.05 -7.18 4.48
CA GLU A 24 -13.47 -7.84 5.71
C GLU A 24 -12.26 -8.28 6.55
N GLY A 25 -12.29 -7.97 7.85
CA GLY A 25 -11.19 -8.28 8.78
C GLY A 25 -9.98 -7.33 8.70
N TRP A 26 -10.04 -6.27 7.89
CA TRP A 26 -8.96 -5.29 7.74
C TRP A 26 -9.42 -3.88 8.17
N PRO A 27 -8.50 -3.01 8.64
CA PRO A 27 -8.77 -1.59 8.71
C PRO A 27 -9.14 -1.04 7.34
N ALA A 28 -10.13 -0.14 7.29
CA ALA A 28 -10.45 0.56 6.05
C ALA A 28 -9.37 1.62 5.74
N LEU A 29 -9.06 1.79 4.45
CA LEU A 29 -8.13 2.80 3.96
C LEU A 29 -8.92 3.96 3.35
N GLY A 30 -8.76 5.15 3.94
CA GLY A 30 -9.38 6.39 3.48
C GLY A 30 -8.41 7.24 2.67
N PHE A 31 -8.87 7.70 1.51
CA PHE A 31 -8.09 8.54 0.61
C PHE A 31 -8.85 9.84 0.36
N GLN A 32 -8.23 10.96 0.72
CA GLN A 32 -8.75 12.28 0.44
C GLN A 32 -8.01 12.88 -0.75
N ARG A 33 -8.75 13.31 -1.75
CA ARG A 33 -8.20 14.12 -2.84
C ARG A 33 -7.88 15.51 -2.28
N VAL A 34 -6.63 15.95 -2.46
CA VAL A 34 -6.17 17.28 -2.05
C VAL A 34 -5.39 17.92 -3.19
N ASP A 35 -5.51 19.23 -3.36
CA ASP A 35 -4.76 19.96 -4.41
C ASP A 35 -3.28 20.13 -4.04
N HIS A 36 -2.98 20.11 -2.74
CA HIS A 36 -1.64 20.25 -2.18
C HIS A 36 -1.36 19.13 -1.18
N PRO A 37 -0.75 18.02 -1.62
CA PRO A 37 -0.32 16.96 -0.71
C PRO A 37 0.66 17.48 0.33
N THR A 38 0.54 16.99 1.56
CA THR A 38 1.51 17.31 2.63
C THR A 38 2.90 16.83 2.20
N PRO A 39 3.92 17.70 2.17
CA PRO A 39 5.26 17.30 1.73
C PRO A 39 5.94 16.41 2.78
N GLY A 40 6.83 15.53 2.29
CA GLY A 40 7.62 14.64 3.14
C GLY A 40 7.00 13.25 3.31
N LYS A 41 7.45 12.51 4.33
CA LYS A 41 6.99 11.14 4.58
C LYS A 41 5.60 11.14 5.22
N ASN A 42 4.80 10.13 4.84
CA ASN A 42 3.55 9.80 5.51
C ASN A 42 3.79 9.64 7.02
N ARG A 43 2.91 10.23 7.84
CA ARG A 43 2.96 10.12 9.30
C ARG A 43 2.57 8.72 9.80
N MET A 44 1.82 8.00 8.98
CA MET A 44 1.40 6.62 9.19
C MET A 44 2.16 5.70 8.24
N HIS A 45 2.61 4.55 8.75
CA HIS A 45 3.19 3.50 7.94
C HIS A 45 2.12 2.44 7.64
N VAL A 46 1.91 2.15 6.36
CA VAL A 46 1.01 1.08 5.91
C VAL A 46 1.88 -0.08 5.47
N ASP A 47 1.76 -1.21 6.18
CA ASP A 47 2.51 -2.44 5.91
C ASP A 47 1.55 -3.53 5.45
N LEU A 48 1.79 -4.07 4.25
CA LEU A 48 1.18 -5.30 3.77
C LEU A 48 2.10 -6.48 4.09
N MET A 49 1.51 -7.63 4.41
CA MET A 49 2.25 -8.85 4.73
C MET A 49 1.98 -9.90 3.65
N THR A 50 3.03 -10.62 3.24
CA THR A 50 2.96 -11.66 2.22
C THR A 50 3.92 -12.81 2.54
N ALA A 51 3.56 -14.03 2.14
CA ALA A 51 4.47 -15.18 2.20
C ALA A 51 5.53 -15.14 1.07
N ASP A 52 5.21 -14.48 -0.05
CA ASP A 52 6.11 -14.33 -1.19
C ASP A 52 6.26 -12.84 -1.52
N LEU A 53 7.40 -12.27 -1.11
CA LEU A 53 7.69 -10.86 -1.30
C LEU A 53 7.88 -10.50 -2.77
N ASP A 54 8.58 -11.33 -3.54
CA ASP A 54 8.90 -11.03 -4.92
C ASP A 54 7.66 -11.13 -5.81
N ALA A 55 6.82 -12.16 -5.60
CA ALA A 55 5.57 -12.30 -6.34
C ALA A 55 4.60 -11.15 -6.03
N GLU A 56 4.49 -10.75 -4.77
CA GLU A 56 3.57 -9.68 -4.37
C GLU A 56 4.02 -8.32 -4.88
N VAL A 57 5.33 -8.02 -4.80
CA VAL A 57 5.89 -6.80 -5.40
C VAL A 57 5.63 -6.76 -6.91
N ALA A 58 5.90 -7.87 -7.63
CA ALA A 58 5.66 -7.94 -9.06
C ALA A 58 4.17 -7.72 -9.41
N ARG A 59 3.25 -8.29 -8.63
CA ARG A 59 1.80 -8.09 -8.81
C ARG A 59 1.41 -6.63 -8.62
N LEU A 60 1.89 -5.99 -7.55
CA LEU A 60 1.58 -4.59 -7.24
C LEU A 60 2.16 -3.62 -8.28
N VAL A 61 3.37 -3.90 -8.78
CA VAL A 61 3.97 -3.17 -9.91
C VAL A 61 3.13 -3.35 -11.17
N GLY A 62 2.65 -4.57 -11.45
CA GLY A 62 1.73 -4.83 -12.56
C GLY A 62 0.40 -4.06 -12.47
N LEU A 63 -0.04 -3.70 -11.27
CA LEU A 63 -1.20 -2.84 -11.04
C LEU A 63 -0.88 -1.33 -11.17
N GLY A 64 0.39 -0.95 -11.24
CA GLY A 64 0.85 0.44 -11.43
C GLY A 64 1.58 1.07 -10.24
N ALA A 65 1.90 0.30 -9.19
CA ALA A 65 2.80 0.79 -8.14
C ALA A 65 4.26 0.79 -8.62
N VAL A 66 5.12 1.48 -7.88
CA VAL A 66 6.57 1.53 -8.12
C VAL A 66 7.30 1.07 -6.87
N GLU A 67 8.26 0.16 -7.04
CA GLU A 67 9.22 -0.16 -5.98
C GLU A 67 10.27 0.94 -5.89
N THR A 68 10.40 1.55 -4.71
CA THR A 68 11.33 2.67 -4.46
C THR A 68 12.57 2.26 -3.69
N ALA A 69 12.49 1.19 -2.89
CA ALA A 69 13.63 0.65 -2.14
C ALA A 69 13.33 -0.79 -1.71
N ARG A 70 14.40 -1.53 -1.41
CA ARG A 70 14.33 -2.87 -0.83
C ARG A 70 15.31 -3.01 0.32
N HIS A 71 14.87 -3.68 1.38
CA HIS A 71 15.65 -3.83 2.60
C HIS A 71 15.55 -5.24 3.17
N SER A 72 16.60 -5.62 3.89
CA SER A 72 16.67 -6.85 4.67
C SER A 72 17.48 -6.58 5.92
N VAL A 73 17.06 -7.12 7.06
CA VAL A 73 17.84 -7.08 8.31
C VAL A 73 18.25 -8.47 8.74
N GLU A 74 19.34 -8.53 9.50
CA GLU A 74 19.80 -9.75 10.15
C GLU A 74 18.70 -10.32 11.04
N GLY A 75 18.42 -11.62 10.95
CA GLY A 75 17.26 -12.25 11.59
C GLY A 75 16.00 -12.36 10.71
N GLY A 76 16.11 -12.06 9.40
CA GLY A 76 15.21 -12.58 8.37
C GLY A 76 14.04 -11.68 7.95
N LEU A 77 13.86 -10.51 8.57
CA LEU A 77 12.84 -9.57 8.10
C LEU A 77 13.30 -8.92 6.78
N ARG A 78 12.47 -9.07 5.74
CA ARG A 78 12.67 -8.50 4.41
C ARG A 78 11.44 -7.69 4.02
N TRP A 79 11.64 -6.53 3.42
CA TRP A 79 10.55 -5.70 2.92
C TRP A 79 10.94 -4.84 1.72
N ALA A 80 9.95 -4.52 0.90
CA ALA A 80 10.04 -3.55 -0.18
C ALA A 80 9.25 -2.29 0.19
N VAL A 81 9.81 -1.12 -0.07
CA VAL A 81 9.14 0.18 0.04
C VAL A 81 8.55 0.52 -1.33
N MET A 82 7.25 0.73 -1.36
CA MET A 82 6.46 0.92 -2.56
C MET A 82 5.81 2.31 -2.57
N ALA A 83 5.57 2.85 -3.76
CA ALA A 83 4.70 3.99 -3.98
C ALA A 83 3.47 3.53 -4.80
N ASP A 84 2.27 3.89 -4.36
CA ASP A 84 1.06 3.71 -5.17
C ASP A 84 1.07 4.67 -6.39
N PRO A 85 0.11 4.56 -7.33
CA PRO A 85 0.10 5.41 -8.53
C PRO A 85 0.03 6.92 -8.26
N ASP A 86 -0.47 7.34 -7.10
CA ASP A 86 -0.53 8.75 -6.69
C ASP A 86 0.68 9.16 -5.85
N GLY A 87 1.63 8.25 -5.62
CA GLY A 87 2.87 8.49 -4.89
C GLY A 87 2.80 8.24 -3.39
N ASN A 88 1.72 7.68 -2.85
CA ASN A 88 1.62 7.36 -1.43
C ASN A 88 2.56 6.19 -1.08
N ALA A 89 3.40 6.39 -0.07
CA ALA A 89 4.32 5.35 0.39
C ALA A 89 3.63 4.29 1.26
N PHE A 90 3.93 3.02 0.99
CA PHE A 90 3.58 1.85 1.80
C PHE A 90 4.70 0.81 1.70
N CYS A 91 4.69 -0.21 2.55
CA CYS A 91 5.64 -1.32 2.45
C CYS A 91 4.95 -2.67 2.28
N VAL A 92 5.69 -3.62 1.72
CA VAL A 92 5.33 -5.03 1.66
C VAL A 92 6.42 -5.79 2.39
N ALA A 93 6.07 -6.51 3.45
CA ALA A 93 7.00 -7.28 4.26
C ALA A 93 6.72 -8.78 4.11
N ALA A 94 7.79 -9.57 4.06
CA ALA A 94 7.69 -11.01 4.12
C ALA A 94 7.23 -11.44 5.52
N THR A 95 6.18 -12.26 5.60
CA THR A 95 5.89 -13.01 6.83
C THR A 95 7.09 -13.90 7.12
N ARG A 96 7.43 -14.07 8.41
CA ARG A 96 8.43 -15.07 8.78
C ARG A 96 7.91 -16.45 8.36
N ASP A 97 8.80 -17.26 7.79
CA ASP A 97 8.60 -18.69 7.63
C ASP A 97 8.46 -19.37 9.00
#